data_AF-A0A1F8MSC1-F1
#
_entry.id   AF-A0A1F8MSC1-F1
#
_cell.length_a   1.000
_cell.length_b   1.000
_cell.length_c   1.000
_cell.angle_alpha   90.00
_cell.angle_beta   90.00
_cell.angle_gamma   90.00
#
_symmetry.space_group_name_H-M   'P 1'
#
loop_
_entity.id
_entity.type
_entity.pdbx_description
1 polymer ?
#
loop_
_entity_poly.entity_id
_entity_poly.type
_entity_poly.pdbx_seq_one_letter_code
_entity_poly.pdbx_strand_id
1 'polypeptide(L)'
;MNADKIPYLDALARLYNVQTAYYDVNHRRRQVSAESLLGALRALGAPINSYEDIPAAVREKKQSLMRRLIEPVTVAWNGVRTEIKVCLPAALDGAPAICRMTRENGEQSEWKFNTDDLPVRDSAEVEGTRYITRNIALPESLPRGYHKLVLEIRGKSCETLIISAPQKACKPAGEEGNRGWGAFLPLYALRSNHGWGSGDYSALGDLSDRVVGKGGSLVATLPLLPVFLDEPFEPSPYAPVSRLLWNEFYIDVTAVPELKTCDAARALVQSASFRQEIELQQTNPMVDYRKIMSLKRRVMEELCRSLFTSDNARLGEFRRFIKENPLVERYAAFRAVMEKRHTAWQQWPQPLRDGKISDNDFDGNTRQYHMYAQWLAHEQVRALSERSRASGVQMYFDLPLGVHAAGYDVWQERDIFATEATAGAPPDAVFTGGQNWDFPPLHPEKIRVQGYRYVIDYLRHNLQYADMLRVDHVMGLHRLFWIPQGTDAGQGVYVRYHADELYAILALESHRHRSIIVGE
;
A
#
# COMPACT_ATOMS: atom_id res chain seq x y z
N MET A 1 -32.56 -21.64 -6.54
CA MET A 1 -31.85 -20.93 -7.64
C MET A 1 -32.43 -21.44 -8.96
N ASN A 2 -32.93 -20.58 -9.86
CA ASN A 2 -33.31 -21.05 -11.20
C ASN A 2 -32.05 -21.49 -11.94
N ALA A 3 -31.98 -22.77 -12.32
CA ALA A 3 -30.82 -23.36 -12.99
C ALA A 3 -30.39 -22.56 -14.24
N ASP A 4 -31.37 -21.93 -14.92
CA ASP A 4 -31.16 -21.12 -16.13
C ASP A 4 -30.30 -19.86 -15.92
N LYS A 5 -30.14 -19.39 -14.67
CA LYS A 5 -29.40 -18.14 -14.37
C LYS A 5 -27.92 -18.38 -13.99
N ILE A 6 -27.53 -19.62 -13.68
CA ILE A 6 -26.14 -19.97 -13.32
C ILE A 6 -25.14 -19.57 -14.43
N PRO A 7 -25.40 -19.84 -15.73
CA PRO A 7 -24.45 -19.47 -16.79
C PRO A 7 -24.21 -17.96 -16.89
N TYR A 8 -25.24 -17.14 -16.60
CA TYR A 8 -25.12 -15.68 -16.62
C TYR A 8 -24.30 -15.15 -15.45
N LEU A 9 -24.42 -15.75 -14.26
CA LEU A 9 -23.61 -15.38 -13.09
C LEU A 9 -22.13 -15.69 -13.33
N ASP A 10 -21.82 -16.88 -13.88
CA ASP A 10 -20.46 -17.27 -14.25
C ASP A 10 -19.87 -16.34 -15.32
N ALA A 11 -20.68 -15.92 -16.30
CA ALA A 11 -20.26 -14.97 -17.32
C ALA A 11 -19.94 -13.60 -16.71
N LEU A 12 -20.79 -13.11 -15.79
CA LEU A 12 -20.56 -11.86 -15.08
C LEU A 12 -19.29 -11.92 -14.22
N ALA A 13 -19.10 -13.00 -13.45
CA ALA A 13 -17.91 -13.23 -12.64
C ALA A 13 -16.62 -13.13 -13.48
N ARG A 14 -16.60 -13.77 -14.66
CA ARG A 14 -15.45 -13.69 -15.58
C ARG A 14 -15.19 -12.27 -16.09
N LEU A 15 -16.23 -11.48 -16.39
CA LEU A 15 -16.09 -10.08 -16.83
C LEU A 15 -15.54 -9.16 -15.73
N TYR A 16 -15.67 -9.55 -14.47
CA TYR A 16 -15.11 -8.86 -13.30
C TYR A 16 -13.84 -9.53 -12.78
N ASN A 17 -13.25 -10.48 -13.52
CA ASN A 17 -12.03 -11.20 -13.13
C ASN A 17 -12.15 -12.01 -11.81
N VAL A 18 -13.37 -12.46 -11.48
CA VAL A 18 -13.68 -13.32 -10.34
C VAL A 18 -13.65 -14.79 -10.78
N GLN A 19 -12.94 -15.65 -10.05
CA GLN A 19 -12.85 -17.07 -10.36
C GLN A 19 -14.10 -17.82 -9.87
N THR A 20 -14.74 -18.59 -10.74
CA THR A 20 -15.93 -19.39 -10.36
C THR A 20 -15.57 -20.73 -9.71
N ALA A 21 -14.30 -21.13 -9.78
CA ALA A 21 -13.76 -22.31 -9.13
C ALA A 21 -12.25 -22.15 -8.89
N TYR A 22 -11.71 -22.89 -7.93
CA TYR A 22 -10.28 -22.95 -7.64
C TYR A 22 -9.85 -24.36 -7.20
N TYR A 23 -8.55 -24.62 -7.14
CA TYR A 23 -8.01 -25.86 -6.56
C TYR A 23 -7.55 -25.59 -5.13
N ASP A 24 -7.98 -26.42 -4.19
CA ASP A 24 -7.53 -26.36 -2.80
C ASP A 24 -6.15 -26.99 -2.61
N VAL A 25 -5.62 -26.95 -1.38
CA VAL A 25 -4.30 -27.51 -1.03
C VAL A 25 -4.19 -29.03 -1.28
N ASN A 26 -5.32 -29.73 -1.41
CA ASN A 26 -5.36 -31.16 -1.74
C ASN A 26 -5.58 -31.39 -3.25
N HIS A 27 -5.38 -30.35 -4.07
CA HIS A 27 -5.62 -30.35 -5.51
C HIS A 27 -7.05 -30.73 -5.91
N ARG A 28 -8.04 -30.53 -5.02
CA ARG A 28 -9.45 -30.74 -5.34
C ARG A 28 -10.06 -29.46 -5.88
N ARG A 29 -10.78 -29.59 -7.00
CA ARG A 29 -11.51 -28.47 -7.59
C ARG A 29 -12.71 -28.11 -6.71
N ARG A 30 -12.71 -26.90 -6.15
CA ARG A 30 -13.81 -26.29 -5.39
C ARG A 30 -14.58 -25.35 -6.29
N GLN A 31 -15.89 -25.54 -6.37
CA GLN A 31 -16.79 -24.58 -7.01
C GLN A 31 -17.19 -23.52 -5.98
N VAL A 32 -17.16 -22.25 -6.39
CA VAL A 32 -17.56 -21.13 -5.53
C VAL A 32 -19.09 -21.08 -5.46
N SER A 33 -19.63 -20.76 -4.29
CA SER A 33 -21.08 -20.61 -4.12
C SER A 33 -21.62 -19.40 -4.89
N ALA A 34 -22.90 -19.44 -5.29
CA ALA A 34 -23.53 -18.30 -5.95
C ALA A 34 -23.58 -17.05 -5.06
N GLU A 35 -23.74 -17.25 -3.74
CA GLU A 35 -23.76 -16.18 -2.74
C GLU A 35 -22.41 -15.46 -2.66
N SER A 36 -21.30 -16.20 -2.57
CA SER A 36 -19.96 -15.63 -2.54
C SER A 36 -19.61 -14.91 -3.85
N LEU A 37 -20.04 -15.45 -5.00
CA LEU A 37 -19.88 -14.77 -6.29
C LEU A 37 -20.64 -13.44 -6.32
N LEU A 38 -21.89 -13.41 -5.88
CA LEU A 38 -22.68 -12.19 -5.81
C LEU A 38 -22.08 -11.16 -4.84
N GLY A 39 -21.64 -11.62 -3.67
CA GLY A 39 -20.98 -10.76 -2.68
C GLY A 39 -19.72 -10.09 -3.25
N ALA A 40 -18.84 -10.87 -3.88
CA ALA A 40 -17.63 -10.33 -4.51
C ALA A 40 -17.95 -9.39 -5.68
N LEU A 41 -18.94 -9.73 -6.51
CA LEU A 41 -19.38 -8.87 -7.61
C LEU A 41 -19.92 -7.53 -7.10
N ARG A 42 -20.72 -7.51 -6.03
CA ARG A 42 -21.18 -6.28 -5.37
C ARG A 42 -20.01 -5.47 -4.81
N ALA A 43 -19.06 -6.12 -4.14
CA ALA A 43 -17.85 -5.47 -3.62
C ALA A 43 -16.98 -4.84 -4.74
N LEU A 44 -17.04 -5.40 -5.95
CA LEU A 44 -16.40 -4.85 -7.16
C LEU A 44 -17.27 -3.80 -7.90
N GLY A 45 -18.41 -3.40 -7.32
CA GLY A 45 -19.30 -2.39 -7.87
C GLY A 45 -20.18 -2.86 -9.02
N ALA A 46 -20.42 -4.17 -9.18
CA ALA A 46 -21.39 -4.65 -10.15
C ALA A 46 -22.81 -4.20 -9.77
N PRO A 47 -23.61 -3.71 -10.74
CA PRO A 47 -24.95 -3.17 -10.48
C PRO A 47 -25.97 -4.30 -10.28
N ILE A 48 -25.84 -5.04 -9.18
CA ILE A 48 -26.64 -6.23 -8.86
C ILE A 48 -27.25 -6.15 -7.46
N ASN A 49 -28.54 -5.83 -7.39
CA ASN A 49 -29.30 -5.88 -6.15
C ASN A 49 -29.94 -7.26 -5.96
N SER A 50 -30.33 -7.92 -7.05
CA SER A 50 -30.97 -9.23 -7.06
C SER A 50 -30.45 -10.13 -8.21
N TYR A 51 -30.87 -11.40 -8.21
CA TYR A 51 -30.58 -12.34 -9.30
C TYR A 51 -31.24 -11.95 -10.64
N GLU A 52 -32.21 -11.03 -10.64
CA GLU A 52 -32.88 -10.57 -11.86
C GLU A 52 -32.03 -9.55 -12.63
N ASP A 53 -31.10 -8.88 -11.95
CA ASP A 53 -30.25 -7.85 -12.53
C ASP A 53 -29.08 -8.43 -13.35
N ILE A 54 -28.73 -9.70 -13.11
CA ILE A 54 -27.51 -10.34 -13.66
C ILE A 54 -27.42 -10.22 -15.20
N PRO A 55 -28.47 -10.53 -16.00
CA PRO A 55 -28.37 -10.39 -17.45
C PRO A 55 -28.13 -8.95 -17.90
N ALA A 56 -28.76 -7.98 -17.22
CA ALA A 56 -28.55 -6.56 -17.51
C ALA A 56 -27.12 -6.12 -17.15
N ALA A 57 -26.62 -6.53 -15.98
CA ALA A 57 -25.25 -6.26 -15.54
C ALA A 57 -24.19 -6.86 -16.48
N VAL A 58 -24.44 -8.04 -17.06
CA VAL A 58 -23.56 -8.65 -18.09
C VAL A 58 -23.51 -7.77 -19.34
N ARG A 59 -24.67 -7.33 -19.85
CA ARG A 59 -24.74 -6.44 -21.03
C ARG A 59 -24.02 -5.12 -20.76
N GLU A 60 -24.32 -4.49 -19.63
CA GLU A 60 -23.72 -3.22 -19.22
C GLU A 60 -22.20 -3.32 -19.09
N LYS A 61 -21.69 -4.38 -18.43
CA LYS A 61 -20.25 -4.58 -18.28
C LYS A 61 -19.56 -4.82 -19.60
N LYS A 62 -20.11 -5.65 -20.50
CA LYS A 62 -19.58 -5.84 -21.86
C LYS A 62 -19.51 -4.52 -22.61
N GLN A 63 -20.58 -3.73 -22.57
CA GLN A 63 -20.63 -2.42 -23.22
C GLN A 63 -19.62 -1.44 -22.62
N SER A 64 -19.48 -1.40 -21.30
CA SER A 64 -18.49 -0.58 -20.59
C SER A 64 -17.06 -0.92 -21.03
N LEU A 65 -16.72 -2.22 -21.11
CA LEU A 65 -15.40 -2.67 -21.57
C LEU A 65 -15.14 -2.28 -23.04
N MET A 66 -16.14 -2.38 -23.93
CA MET A 66 -15.97 -1.97 -25.32
C MET A 66 -15.91 -0.44 -25.52
N ARG A 67 -16.57 0.33 -24.64
CA ARG A 67 -16.53 1.81 -24.64
C ARG A 67 -15.20 2.37 -24.14
N ARG A 68 -14.41 1.58 -23.42
CA ARG A 68 -13.07 1.94 -22.97
C ARG A 68 -12.14 2.02 -24.18
N LEU A 69 -11.84 3.24 -24.62
CA LEU A 69 -10.99 3.48 -25.79
C LEU A 69 -9.59 2.91 -25.60
N ILE A 70 -8.99 3.14 -24.44
CA ILE A 70 -7.66 2.65 -24.06
C ILE A 70 -7.70 2.15 -22.62
N GLU A 71 -6.85 1.18 -22.29
CA GLU A 71 -6.70 0.71 -20.92
C GLU A 71 -6.10 1.81 -20.03
N PRO A 72 -6.53 1.94 -18.76
CA PRO A 72 -6.01 2.98 -17.86
C PRO A 72 -4.50 2.89 -17.64
N VAL A 73 -3.94 1.69 -17.80
CA VAL A 73 -2.52 1.40 -17.62
C VAL A 73 -2.04 0.48 -18.74
N THR A 74 -0.83 0.72 -19.21
CA THR A 74 -0.10 -0.11 -20.18
C THR A 74 1.34 -0.31 -19.70
N VAL A 75 1.89 -1.50 -19.89
CA VAL A 75 3.29 -1.77 -19.52
C VAL A 75 4.18 -1.79 -20.76
N ALA A 76 5.33 -1.12 -20.67
CA ALA A 76 6.39 -1.14 -21.66
C ALA A 76 7.64 -1.82 -21.08
N TRP A 77 8.00 -3.00 -21.57
CA TRP A 77 9.12 -3.77 -21.05
C TRP A 77 10.44 -3.50 -21.79
N ASN A 78 11.53 -3.38 -21.03
CA ASN A 78 12.93 -3.39 -21.52
C ASN A 78 13.26 -2.31 -22.58
N GLY A 79 12.51 -1.20 -22.64
CA GLY A 79 12.71 -0.20 -23.68
C GLY A 79 12.42 -0.72 -25.10
N VAL A 80 11.65 -1.80 -25.23
CA VAL A 80 11.14 -2.24 -26.54
C VAL A 80 10.00 -1.31 -26.96
N ARG A 81 9.85 -1.09 -28.27
CA ARG A 81 8.74 -0.33 -28.83
C ARG A 81 7.42 -1.01 -28.46
N THR A 82 6.62 -0.34 -27.64
CA THR A 82 5.34 -0.85 -27.15
C THR A 82 4.20 -0.43 -28.07
N GLU A 83 3.23 -1.34 -28.22
CA GLU A 83 1.95 -1.08 -28.88
C GLU A 83 0.86 -0.89 -27.82
N ILE A 84 -0.01 0.09 -28.05
CA ILE A 84 -1.15 0.41 -27.18
C ILE A 84 -2.42 -0.05 -27.86
N LYS A 85 -3.15 -0.95 -27.20
CA LYS A 85 -4.42 -1.45 -27.68
C LYS A 85 -5.48 -0.35 -27.56
N VAL A 86 -6.17 -0.08 -28.67
CA VAL A 86 -7.27 0.88 -28.76
C VAL A 86 -8.52 0.18 -29.27
N CYS A 87 -9.63 0.31 -28.54
CA CYS A 87 -10.94 -0.20 -28.92
C CYS A 87 -11.87 0.96 -29.27
N LEU A 88 -12.34 1.06 -30.51
CA LEU A 88 -13.23 2.14 -30.95
C LEU A 88 -14.48 1.61 -31.65
N PRO A 89 -15.63 2.30 -31.58
CA PRO A 89 -16.75 2.03 -32.47
C PRO A 89 -16.33 2.15 -33.94
N ALA A 90 -16.80 1.24 -34.80
CA ALA A 90 -16.50 1.26 -36.23
C ALA A 90 -16.98 2.55 -36.93
N ALA A 91 -17.95 3.27 -36.35
CA ALA A 91 -18.38 4.59 -36.83
C ALA A 91 -17.32 5.71 -36.66
N LEU A 92 -16.27 5.45 -35.86
CA LEU A 92 -15.10 6.31 -35.70
C LEU A 92 -13.90 5.83 -36.55
N ASP A 93 -14.10 4.88 -37.45
CA ASP A 93 -13.07 4.48 -38.39
C ASP A 93 -12.79 5.61 -39.40
N GLY A 94 -11.51 5.79 -39.75
CA GLY A 94 -11.04 6.95 -40.54
C GLY A 94 -11.13 8.30 -39.85
N ALA A 95 -11.42 8.34 -38.54
CA ALA A 95 -11.41 9.60 -37.79
C ALA A 95 -9.98 10.07 -37.51
N PRO A 96 -9.72 11.39 -37.55
CA PRO A 96 -8.43 11.92 -37.11
C PRO A 96 -8.28 11.71 -35.60
N ALA A 97 -7.09 11.25 -35.22
CA ALA A 97 -6.68 10.99 -33.86
C ALA A 97 -5.39 11.76 -33.52
N ILE A 98 -5.29 12.22 -32.27
CA ILE A 98 -4.12 12.90 -31.74
C ILE A 98 -3.66 12.16 -30.50
N CYS A 99 -2.39 11.79 -30.47
CA CYS A 99 -1.72 11.26 -29.29
C CYS A 99 -0.81 12.34 -28.70
N ARG A 100 -0.95 12.64 -27.41
CA ARG A 100 -0.06 13.52 -26.65
C ARG A 100 0.61 12.74 -25.53
N MET A 101 1.92 12.61 -25.60
CA MET A 101 2.73 11.94 -24.59
C MET A 101 3.39 12.97 -23.70
N THR A 102 3.26 12.80 -22.39
CA THR A 102 4.08 13.47 -21.37
C THR A 102 4.97 12.43 -20.72
N ARG A 103 6.28 12.54 -20.91
CA ARG A 103 7.25 11.68 -20.24
C ARG A 103 7.40 12.12 -18.78
N GLU A 104 7.92 11.23 -17.93
CA GLU A 104 8.08 11.52 -16.49
C GLU A 104 8.96 12.74 -16.20
N ASN A 105 9.96 13.00 -17.06
CA ASN A 105 10.82 14.19 -16.98
C ASN A 105 10.12 15.50 -17.40
N GLY A 106 8.84 15.44 -17.79
CA GLY A 106 8.05 16.58 -18.28
C GLY A 106 8.14 16.85 -19.77
N GLU A 107 8.98 16.12 -20.52
CA GLU A 107 9.08 16.26 -21.97
C GLU A 107 7.76 15.85 -22.65
N GLN A 108 7.32 16.67 -23.60
CA GLN A 108 6.05 16.45 -24.31
C GLN A 108 6.29 16.19 -25.80
N SER A 109 5.50 15.28 -26.36
CA SER A 109 5.47 15.02 -27.80
C SER A 109 4.03 14.78 -28.27
N GLU A 110 3.76 15.14 -29.52
CA GLU A 110 2.46 14.96 -30.15
C GLU A 110 2.64 14.32 -31.52
N TRP A 111 1.76 13.38 -31.88
CA TRP A 111 1.65 12.88 -33.23
C TRP A 111 0.19 12.63 -33.61
N LYS A 112 -0.08 12.73 -34.91
CA LYS A 112 -1.42 12.62 -35.50
C LYS A 112 -1.45 11.46 -36.48
N PHE A 113 -2.59 10.79 -36.55
CA PHE A 113 -2.85 9.69 -37.48
C PHE A 113 -4.36 9.59 -37.70
N ASN A 114 -4.79 8.94 -38.77
CA ASN A 114 -6.18 8.53 -38.92
C ASN A 114 -6.34 7.11 -38.38
N THR A 115 -7.48 6.81 -37.75
CA THR A 115 -7.69 5.50 -37.12
C THR A 115 -7.62 4.34 -38.12
N ASP A 116 -7.90 4.56 -39.40
CA ASP A 116 -7.81 3.59 -40.49
C ASP A 116 -6.41 3.39 -41.07
N ASP A 117 -5.42 4.23 -40.69
CA ASP A 117 -4.00 4.02 -41.04
C ASP A 117 -3.41 2.75 -40.41
N LEU A 118 -4.02 2.29 -39.31
CA LEU A 118 -3.61 1.09 -38.58
C LEU A 118 -4.39 -0.14 -39.10
N PRO A 119 -3.88 -1.38 -38.98
CA PRO A 119 -4.65 -2.57 -39.32
C PRO A 119 -5.69 -2.90 -38.23
N VAL A 120 -6.83 -3.47 -38.61
CA VAL A 120 -7.80 -4.03 -37.67
C VAL A 120 -7.20 -5.32 -37.11
N ARG A 121 -7.09 -5.41 -35.78
CA ARG A 121 -6.56 -6.60 -35.08
C ARG A 121 -7.67 -7.54 -34.62
N ASP A 122 -8.81 -6.99 -34.22
CA ASP A 122 -9.97 -7.73 -33.75
C ASP A 122 -11.24 -6.90 -33.95
N SER A 123 -12.41 -7.53 -33.96
CA SER A 123 -13.70 -6.85 -33.99
C SER A 123 -14.77 -7.62 -33.23
N ALA A 124 -15.65 -6.90 -32.54
CA ALA A 124 -16.77 -7.48 -31.80
C ALA A 124 -18.03 -6.65 -32.00
N GLU A 125 -19.19 -7.29 -31.90
CA GLU A 125 -20.49 -6.60 -31.87
C GLU A 125 -21.11 -6.70 -30.48
N VAL A 126 -21.45 -5.55 -29.90
CA VAL A 126 -22.05 -5.47 -28.56
C VAL A 126 -23.19 -4.46 -28.61
N GLU A 127 -24.40 -4.92 -28.27
CA GLU A 127 -25.63 -4.10 -28.26
C GLU A 127 -25.83 -3.33 -29.59
N GLY A 128 -25.67 -4.01 -30.72
CA GLY A 128 -25.85 -3.45 -32.07
C GLY A 128 -24.77 -2.45 -32.50
N THR A 129 -23.73 -2.23 -31.69
CA THR A 129 -22.57 -1.42 -32.07
C THR A 129 -21.40 -2.34 -32.40
N ARG A 130 -20.87 -2.21 -33.62
CA ARG A 130 -19.62 -2.87 -34.02
C ARG A 130 -18.44 -2.07 -33.47
N TYR A 131 -17.56 -2.74 -32.73
CA TYR A 131 -16.30 -2.23 -32.23
C TYR A 131 -15.14 -2.88 -32.97
N ILE A 132 -14.08 -2.10 -33.21
CA ILE A 132 -12.83 -2.54 -33.82
C ILE A 132 -11.67 -2.25 -32.86
N THR A 133 -10.75 -3.20 -32.78
CA THR A 133 -9.51 -3.06 -32.00
C THR A 133 -8.34 -2.82 -32.94
N ARG A 134 -7.50 -1.85 -32.60
CA ARG A 134 -6.28 -1.47 -33.31
C ARG A 134 -5.13 -1.30 -32.31
N ASN A 135 -3.90 -1.34 -32.81
CA ASN A 135 -2.71 -1.15 -31.98
C ASN A 135 -1.94 0.09 -32.44
N ILE A 136 -1.79 1.08 -31.56
CA ILE A 136 -0.98 2.27 -31.81
C ILE A 136 0.45 1.97 -31.35
N ALA A 137 1.39 1.94 -32.27
CA ALA A 137 2.81 1.85 -31.91
C ALA A 137 3.30 3.20 -31.38
N LEU A 138 3.95 3.20 -30.21
CA LEU A 138 4.66 4.39 -29.73
C LEU A 138 5.74 4.81 -30.76
N PRO A 139 5.99 6.11 -30.98
CA PRO A 139 6.97 6.55 -31.99
C PRO A 139 8.40 6.09 -31.64
N GLU A 140 8.71 6.02 -30.35
CA GLU A 140 10.02 5.67 -29.82
C GLU A 140 9.88 4.74 -28.60
N SER A 141 10.97 4.07 -28.24
CA SER A 141 11.10 3.40 -26.95
C SER A 141 11.09 4.43 -25.81
N LEU A 142 10.41 4.13 -24.72
CA LEU A 142 10.38 4.99 -23.55
C LEU A 142 11.55 4.67 -22.60
N PRO A 143 12.19 5.68 -21.98
CA PRO A 143 13.08 5.43 -20.85
C PRO A 143 12.30 4.79 -19.70
N ARG A 144 12.99 4.22 -18.71
CA ARG A 144 12.31 3.65 -17.53
C ARG A 144 11.61 4.75 -16.75
N GLY A 145 10.36 4.55 -16.39
CA GLY A 145 9.57 5.56 -15.71
C GLY A 145 8.06 5.44 -15.86
N TYR A 146 7.37 6.44 -15.33
CA TYR A 146 5.93 6.61 -15.42
C TYR A 146 5.60 7.72 -16.44
N HIS A 147 5.04 7.33 -17.57
CA HIS A 147 4.68 8.26 -18.65
C HIS A 147 3.18 8.32 -18.82
N LYS A 148 2.67 9.42 -19.36
CA LYS A 148 1.25 9.62 -19.58
C LYS A 148 0.98 9.82 -21.06
N LEU A 149 0.05 9.05 -21.60
CA LEU A 149 -0.45 9.25 -22.95
C LEU A 149 -1.92 9.64 -22.91
N VAL A 150 -2.23 10.73 -23.61
CA VAL A 150 -3.60 11.17 -23.86
C VAL A 150 -3.92 10.92 -25.33
N LEU A 151 -4.98 10.15 -25.59
CA LEU A 151 -5.52 9.90 -26.93
C LEU A 151 -6.82 10.70 -27.11
N GLU A 152 -6.86 11.51 -28.16
CA GLU A 152 -8.02 12.30 -28.54
C GLU A 152 -8.56 11.86 -29.90
N ILE A 153 -9.85 11.53 -29.98
CA ILE A 153 -10.56 11.15 -31.23
C ILE A 153 -11.90 11.89 -31.28
N ARG A 154 -12.11 12.73 -32.31
CA ARG A 154 -13.32 13.56 -32.49
C ARG A 154 -13.77 14.28 -31.20
N GLY A 155 -12.83 14.93 -30.49
CA GLY A 155 -13.10 15.68 -29.26
C GLY A 155 -13.33 14.83 -28.00
N LYS A 156 -13.27 13.50 -28.08
CA LYS A 156 -13.23 12.62 -26.90
C LYS A 156 -11.78 12.36 -26.52
N SER A 157 -11.45 12.63 -25.26
CA SER A 157 -10.11 12.42 -24.70
C SER A 157 -10.12 11.26 -23.70
N CYS A 158 -9.08 10.44 -23.73
CA CYS A 158 -8.83 9.36 -22.79
C CYS A 158 -7.36 9.28 -22.44
N GLU A 159 -7.05 8.75 -21.27
CA GLU A 159 -5.70 8.75 -20.69
C GLU A 159 -5.27 7.33 -20.31
N THR A 160 -3.98 7.05 -20.51
CA THR A 160 -3.32 5.85 -20.02
C THR A 160 -1.98 6.19 -19.36
N LEU A 161 -1.72 5.55 -18.23
CA LEU A 161 -0.40 5.50 -17.60
C LEU A 161 0.44 4.43 -18.30
N ILE A 162 1.60 4.79 -18.81
CA ILE A 162 2.56 3.86 -19.37
C ILE A 162 3.68 3.64 -18.36
N ILE A 163 3.77 2.42 -17.85
CA ILE A 163 4.82 2.01 -16.92
C ILE A 163 5.94 1.38 -17.75
N SER A 164 7.01 2.12 -17.98
CA SER A 164 8.21 1.63 -18.66
C SER A 164 9.17 1.02 -17.65
N ALA A 165 9.32 -0.30 -17.66
CA ALA A 165 10.00 -1.05 -16.60
C ALA A 165 10.97 -2.12 -17.16
N PRO A 166 12.03 -2.47 -16.40
CA PRO A 166 12.84 -3.65 -16.69
C PRO A 166 12.07 -4.93 -16.29
N GLN A 167 12.25 -6.02 -17.03
CA GLN A 167 11.61 -7.31 -16.73
C GLN A 167 12.08 -7.98 -15.43
N LYS A 168 13.22 -7.56 -14.88
CA LYS A 168 13.80 -8.12 -13.65
C LYS A 168 13.96 -7.00 -12.64
N ALA A 169 13.65 -7.29 -11.38
CA ALA A 169 14.00 -6.44 -10.26
C ALA A 169 15.53 -6.22 -10.17
N CYS A 170 15.95 -5.25 -9.35
CA CYS A 170 17.35 -4.97 -9.12
C CYS A 170 18.05 -6.19 -8.49
N LYS A 171 19.28 -6.44 -8.93
CA LYS A 171 20.17 -7.45 -8.34
C LYS A 171 21.26 -6.75 -7.53
N PRO A 172 21.79 -7.38 -6.47
CA PRO A 172 22.99 -6.89 -5.82
C PRO A 172 24.15 -6.84 -6.82
N ALA A 173 24.90 -5.73 -6.85
CA ALA A 173 26.06 -5.59 -7.71
C ALA A 173 27.24 -6.42 -7.16
N GLY A 174 27.85 -7.26 -8.00
CA GLY A 174 29.12 -7.92 -7.68
C GLY A 174 29.06 -9.18 -6.81
N GLU A 175 27.87 -9.71 -6.52
CA GLU A 175 27.68 -10.87 -5.61
C GLU A 175 27.08 -12.10 -6.30
N GLU A 176 27.40 -12.36 -7.57
CA GLU A 176 27.03 -13.63 -8.19
C GLU A 176 27.86 -14.77 -7.55
N GLY A 177 27.24 -15.47 -6.59
CA GLY A 177 27.81 -16.68 -5.97
C GLY A 177 28.32 -16.53 -4.53
N ASN A 178 28.30 -15.34 -3.93
CA ASN A 178 28.68 -15.17 -2.52
C ASN A 178 27.51 -15.53 -1.61
N ARG A 179 27.75 -16.46 -0.68
CA ARG A 179 26.78 -16.81 0.37
C ARG A 179 27.00 -15.90 1.57
N GLY A 180 25.98 -15.14 1.95
CA GLY A 180 25.95 -14.35 3.18
C GLY A 180 25.00 -14.94 4.22
N TRP A 181 25.01 -14.37 5.43
CA TRP A 181 24.02 -14.65 6.46
C TRP A 181 23.63 -13.36 7.17
N GLY A 182 22.48 -13.38 7.85
CA GLY A 182 22.00 -12.26 8.63
C GLY A 182 21.14 -12.69 9.81
N ALA A 183 20.64 -11.72 10.55
CA ALA A 183 19.72 -11.95 11.66
C ALA A 183 18.32 -11.45 11.30
N PHE A 184 17.31 -12.29 11.52
CA PHE A 184 15.92 -11.86 11.59
C PHE A 184 15.50 -11.77 13.05
N LEU A 185 14.95 -10.63 13.46
CA LEU A 185 14.39 -10.46 14.79
C LEU A 185 13.19 -9.49 14.74
N PRO A 186 12.02 -9.86 15.30
CA PRO A 186 10.94 -8.91 15.54
C PRO A 186 11.41 -7.74 16.41
N LEU A 187 11.42 -6.51 15.89
CA LEU A 187 11.97 -5.36 16.60
C LEU A 187 11.34 -5.15 17.99
N TYR A 188 10.01 -5.30 18.13
CA TYR A 188 9.35 -5.18 19.43
C TYR A 188 9.91 -6.14 20.49
N ALA A 189 10.43 -7.30 20.09
CA ALA A 189 10.96 -8.33 20.98
C ALA A 189 12.43 -8.12 21.34
N LEU A 190 13.15 -7.25 20.62
CA LEU A 190 14.54 -6.92 20.92
C LEU A 190 14.63 -6.22 22.28
N ARG A 191 15.61 -6.62 23.10
CA ARG A 191 15.89 -5.99 24.39
C ARG A 191 17.27 -5.35 24.36
N SER A 192 17.37 -4.13 24.85
CA SER A 192 18.62 -3.40 25.01
C SER A 192 18.72 -2.88 26.45
N ASN A 193 19.95 -2.61 26.91
CA ASN A 193 20.19 -2.09 28.26
C ASN A 193 19.65 -0.65 28.45
N HIS A 194 19.26 0.02 27.37
CA HIS A 194 18.84 1.42 27.37
C HIS A 194 17.36 1.57 26.93
N GLY A 195 16.78 0.51 26.35
CA GLY A 195 15.40 0.47 25.88
C GLY A 195 14.39 0.37 27.02
N TRP A 196 13.16 0.74 26.73
CA TRP A 196 12.08 0.89 27.72
C TRP A 196 11.17 -0.35 27.82
N GLY A 197 11.73 -1.54 27.60
CA GLY A 197 10.98 -2.81 27.61
C GLY A 197 10.54 -3.33 26.24
N SER A 198 10.91 -2.64 25.16
CA SER A 198 10.81 -3.12 23.78
C SER A 198 11.98 -2.58 22.96
N GLY A 199 12.21 -3.15 21.78
CA GLY A 199 13.19 -2.62 20.85
C GLY A 199 12.71 -1.32 20.22
N ASP A 200 13.67 -0.50 19.82
CA ASP A 200 13.50 0.78 19.14
C ASP A 200 14.48 0.90 17.97
N TYR A 201 14.37 1.96 17.18
CA TYR A 201 15.22 2.14 16.00
C TYR A 201 16.72 2.17 16.33
N SER A 202 17.11 2.71 17.49
CA SER A 202 18.50 2.69 17.97
C SER A 202 18.97 1.26 18.26
N ALA A 203 18.15 0.47 18.96
CA ALA A 203 18.46 -0.93 19.27
C ALA A 203 18.62 -1.77 18.00
N LEU A 204 17.82 -1.51 16.96
CA LEU A 204 17.98 -2.17 15.65
C LEU A 204 19.32 -1.81 14.99
N GLY A 205 19.75 -0.54 15.11
CA GLY A 205 21.07 -0.11 14.66
C GLY A 205 22.20 -0.80 15.43
N ASP A 206 22.05 -0.99 16.74
CA ASP A 206 23.02 -1.71 17.56
C ASP A 206 23.08 -3.21 17.23
N LEU A 207 21.93 -3.81 16.86
CA LEU A 207 21.89 -5.18 16.34
C LEU A 207 22.65 -5.28 15.02
N SER A 208 22.45 -4.32 14.11
CA SER A 208 23.19 -4.23 12.84
C SER A 208 24.71 -4.25 13.05
N ASP A 209 25.20 -3.39 13.94
CA ASP A 209 26.63 -3.29 14.25
C ASP A 209 27.18 -4.59 14.85
N ARG A 210 26.38 -5.30 15.66
CA ARG A 210 26.77 -6.61 16.21
C ARG A 210 26.81 -7.71 15.15
N VAL A 211 25.87 -7.69 14.21
CA VAL A 211 25.79 -8.68 13.12
C VAL A 211 26.98 -8.51 12.18
N VAL A 212 27.32 -7.29 11.77
CA VAL A 212 28.52 -7.05 10.94
C VAL A 212 29.81 -7.37 11.67
N GLY A 213 29.89 -7.06 12.97
CA GLY A 213 31.04 -7.44 13.80
C GLY A 213 31.27 -8.97 13.89
N LYS A 214 30.26 -9.77 13.51
CA LYS A 214 30.33 -11.24 13.41
C LYS A 214 30.43 -11.76 11.97
N GLY A 215 30.58 -10.87 10.98
CA GLY A 215 30.66 -11.20 9.56
C GLY A 215 29.31 -11.49 8.89
N GLY A 216 28.19 -11.09 9.51
CA GLY A 216 26.88 -11.08 8.85
C GLY A 216 26.69 -9.82 8.01
N SER A 217 25.82 -9.89 7.02
CA SER A 217 25.62 -8.82 6.03
C SER A 217 24.17 -8.32 5.95
N LEU A 218 23.27 -8.84 6.80
CA LEU A 218 21.84 -8.57 6.70
C LEU A 218 21.18 -8.51 8.08
N VAL A 219 20.30 -7.54 8.29
CA VAL A 219 19.37 -7.50 9.43
C VAL A 219 17.95 -7.31 8.93
N ALA A 220 17.05 -8.16 9.41
CA ALA A 220 15.65 -8.20 9.05
C ALA A 220 14.75 -8.08 10.28
N THR A 221 13.61 -7.42 10.11
CA THR A 221 12.56 -7.28 11.13
C THR A 221 11.18 -7.39 10.49
N LEU A 222 10.18 -7.60 11.33
CA LEU A 222 8.77 -7.41 10.98
C LEU A 222 8.48 -5.95 10.58
N PRO A 223 7.31 -5.68 9.95
CA PRO A 223 6.95 -4.34 9.47
C PRO A 223 7.13 -3.21 10.50
N LEU A 224 7.68 -2.08 10.05
CA LEU A 224 7.97 -0.89 10.86
C LEU A 224 6.88 0.19 10.74
N LEU A 225 5.66 -0.24 10.44
CA LEU A 225 4.52 0.60 10.11
C LEU A 225 3.64 0.88 11.36
N PRO A 226 2.95 2.03 11.45
CA PRO A 226 2.18 2.41 12.62
C PRO A 226 1.04 1.45 12.88
N VAL A 227 0.76 1.21 14.16
CA VAL A 227 -0.27 0.27 14.65
C VAL A 227 -1.24 0.98 15.59
N PHE A 228 -2.32 0.29 15.95
CA PHE A 228 -3.32 0.79 16.88
C PHE A 228 -2.97 0.36 18.30
N LEU A 229 -2.53 1.29 19.14
CA LEU A 229 -2.12 1.02 20.53
C LEU A 229 -3.08 1.59 21.59
N ASP A 230 -4.23 2.12 21.19
CA ASP A 230 -5.23 2.67 22.11
C ASP A 230 -6.60 2.03 21.86
N GLU A 231 -7.59 2.80 21.39
CA GLU A 231 -8.90 2.29 20.98
C GLU A 231 -9.17 2.66 19.51
N PRO A 232 -9.20 1.67 18.58
CA PRO A 232 -8.99 0.22 18.78
C PRO A 232 -7.56 -0.14 19.23
N PHE A 233 -7.38 -1.37 19.70
CA PHE A 233 -6.07 -1.97 20.00
C PHE A 233 -5.79 -3.13 19.07
N GLU A 234 -4.89 -2.90 18.12
CA GLU A 234 -4.40 -3.88 17.17
C GLU A 234 -2.88 -3.65 16.99
N PRO A 235 -2.04 -4.31 17.81
CA PRO A 235 -0.60 -4.15 17.76
C PRO A 235 0.07 -5.02 16.68
N SER A 236 -0.67 -5.85 15.94
CA SER A 236 -0.10 -6.69 14.89
C SER A 236 0.58 -5.85 13.81
N PRO A 237 1.87 -6.10 13.50
CA PRO A 237 2.58 -5.42 12.41
C PRO A 237 1.95 -5.65 11.02
N TYR A 238 1.09 -6.66 10.88
CA TYR A 238 0.42 -7.02 9.63
C TYR A 238 -0.96 -6.36 9.45
N ALA A 239 -1.43 -5.63 10.48
CA ALA A 239 -2.63 -4.81 10.40
C ALA A 239 -2.30 -3.33 10.69
N PRO A 240 -1.38 -2.71 9.91
CA PRO A 240 -0.95 -1.34 10.18
C PRO A 240 -2.09 -0.34 9.93
N VAL A 241 -2.04 0.78 10.64
CA VAL A 241 -2.88 1.96 10.41
C VAL A 241 -2.63 2.54 9.02
N SER A 242 -1.39 2.48 8.55
CA SER A 242 -0.95 3.00 7.26
C SER A 242 0.31 2.30 6.79
N ARG A 243 0.48 2.14 5.47
CA ARG A 243 1.77 1.76 4.85
C ARG A 243 2.62 2.94 4.39
N LEU A 244 2.15 4.16 4.65
CA LEU A 244 2.75 5.41 4.18
C LEU A 244 3.47 6.19 5.29
N LEU A 245 3.45 5.68 6.53
CA LEU A 245 3.96 6.32 7.73
C LEU A 245 4.80 5.32 8.54
N TRP A 246 5.61 5.82 9.49
CA TRP A 246 6.45 4.99 10.37
C TRP A 246 5.80 4.77 11.73
N ASN A 247 6.13 3.66 12.38
CA ASN A 247 5.61 3.33 13.70
C ASN A 247 6.26 4.20 14.80
N GLU A 248 5.45 5.03 15.45
CA GLU A 248 5.89 5.86 16.58
C GLU A 248 6.28 5.04 17.81
N PHE A 249 5.79 3.80 17.94
CA PHE A 249 6.16 2.92 19.05
C PHE A 249 7.66 2.62 19.10
N TYR A 250 8.33 2.60 17.95
CA TYR A 250 9.75 2.27 17.85
C TYR A 250 10.69 3.47 18.01
N ILE A 251 10.17 4.67 18.28
CA ILE A 251 11.01 5.84 18.57
C ILE A 251 11.83 5.58 19.84
N ASP A 252 13.14 5.70 19.74
CA ASP A 252 14.03 5.82 20.89
C ASP A 252 13.95 7.25 21.43
N VAL A 253 13.17 7.42 22.50
CA VAL A 253 12.98 8.72 23.15
C VAL A 253 14.27 9.24 23.77
N THR A 254 15.20 8.35 24.15
CA THR A 254 16.47 8.73 24.78
C THR A 254 17.47 9.33 23.80
N ALA A 255 17.34 9.01 22.51
CA ALA A 255 18.14 9.57 21.42
C ALA A 255 17.60 10.90 20.87
N VAL A 256 16.43 11.38 21.32
CA VAL A 256 15.82 12.62 20.83
C VAL A 256 16.65 13.84 21.29
N PRO A 257 17.15 14.69 20.37
CA PRO A 257 18.02 15.82 20.72
C PRO A 257 17.44 16.76 21.77
N GLU A 258 16.13 17.05 21.68
CA GLU A 258 15.41 17.95 22.58
C GLU A 258 15.48 17.49 24.05
N LEU A 259 15.69 16.18 24.32
CA LEU A 259 15.79 15.65 25.68
C LEU A 259 16.97 16.24 26.44
N LYS A 260 18.05 16.65 25.74
CA LYS A 260 19.23 17.24 26.40
C LYS A 260 18.94 18.61 27.01
N THR A 261 17.99 19.36 26.44
CA THR A 261 17.70 20.76 26.79
C THR A 261 16.34 20.95 27.43
N CYS A 262 15.44 19.97 27.36
CA CYS A 262 14.10 20.04 27.97
C CYS A 262 14.13 19.64 29.46
N ASP A 263 14.16 20.63 30.35
CA ASP A 263 14.16 20.40 31.81
C ASP A 263 13.00 19.54 32.30
N ALA A 264 11.79 19.79 31.80
CA ALA A 264 10.59 19.04 32.17
C ALA A 264 10.70 17.55 31.81
N ALA A 265 11.15 17.25 30.59
CA ALA A 265 11.36 15.87 30.14
C ALA A 265 12.48 15.18 30.93
N ARG A 266 13.60 15.88 31.21
CA ARG A 266 14.69 15.34 32.03
C ARG A 266 14.24 15.04 33.46
N ALA A 267 13.55 15.97 34.09
CA ALA A 267 13.01 15.78 35.44
C ALA A 267 12.04 14.59 35.49
N LEU A 268 11.19 14.44 34.48
CA LEU A 268 10.28 13.31 34.35
C LEU A 268 11.03 11.98 34.26
N VAL A 269 11.97 11.84 33.31
CA VAL A 269 12.75 10.60 33.08
C VAL A 269 13.62 10.24 34.28
N GLN A 270 14.14 11.24 35.01
CA GLN A 270 14.99 11.03 36.19
C GLN A 270 14.20 10.74 37.47
N SER A 271 12.90 11.04 37.49
CA SER A 271 12.05 10.81 38.67
C SER A 271 12.04 9.32 39.07
N ALA A 272 12.00 9.07 40.38
CA ALA A 272 12.05 7.71 40.90
C ALA A 272 10.86 6.86 40.44
N SER A 273 9.65 7.46 40.40
CA SER A 273 8.44 6.80 39.94
C SER A 273 8.53 6.41 38.46
N PHE A 274 9.00 7.31 37.59
CA PHE A 274 9.13 7.00 36.16
C PHE A 274 10.18 5.89 35.92
N ARG A 275 11.33 5.94 36.60
CA ARG A 275 12.34 4.88 36.49
C ARG A 275 11.82 3.52 36.95
N GLN A 276 11.04 3.48 38.03
CA GLN A 276 10.40 2.24 38.47
C GLN A 276 9.42 1.68 37.44
N GLU A 277 8.64 2.54 36.77
CA GLU A 277 7.74 2.12 35.69
C GLU A 277 8.52 1.51 34.50
N ILE A 278 9.67 2.09 34.14
CA ILE A 278 10.55 1.60 33.08
C ILE A 278 11.20 0.27 33.45
N GLU A 279 11.74 0.14 34.67
CA GLU A 279 12.34 -1.11 35.19
C GLU A 279 11.33 -2.27 35.17
N LEU A 280 10.07 -1.98 35.49
CA LEU A 280 8.99 -2.97 35.39
C LEU A 280 8.79 -3.45 33.93
N GLN A 281 8.85 -2.54 32.95
CA GLN A 281 8.70 -2.93 31.53
C GLN A 281 9.93 -3.66 30.98
N GLN A 282 11.12 -3.29 31.45
CA GLN A 282 12.37 -3.95 31.07
C GLN A 282 12.41 -5.42 31.51
N THR A 283 11.84 -5.72 32.69
CA THR A 283 11.77 -7.07 33.25
C THR A 283 10.52 -7.85 32.87
N ASN A 284 9.52 -7.20 32.25
CA ASN A 284 8.28 -7.86 31.80
C ASN A 284 8.57 -8.87 30.68
N PRO A 285 8.20 -10.16 30.83
CA PRO A 285 8.43 -11.17 29.79
C PRO A 285 7.66 -10.91 28.50
N MET A 286 6.53 -10.21 28.58
CA MET A 286 5.72 -9.82 27.42
C MET A 286 5.81 -8.30 27.20
N VAL A 287 5.76 -7.87 25.95
CA VAL A 287 5.77 -6.44 25.60
C VAL A 287 4.41 -5.85 25.93
N ASP A 288 4.36 -4.93 26.91
CA ASP A 288 3.16 -4.14 27.19
C ASP A 288 3.15 -2.88 26.32
N TYR A 289 2.58 -3.02 25.13
CA TYR A 289 2.52 -1.93 24.14
C TYR A 289 1.85 -0.66 24.69
N ARG A 290 0.72 -0.81 25.40
CA ARG A 290 -0.03 0.33 25.94
C ARG A 290 0.78 1.07 26.98
N LYS A 291 1.39 0.34 27.91
CA LYS A 291 2.18 0.95 28.98
C LYS A 291 3.44 1.62 28.43
N ILE A 292 4.17 0.95 27.54
CA ILE A 292 5.38 1.51 26.94
C ILE A 292 5.04 2.76 26.11
N MET A 293 4.00 2.71 25.27
CA MET A 293 3.60 3.86 24.47
C MET A 293 3.11 5.03 25.34
N SER A 294 2.38 4.75 26.42
CA SER A 294 1.99 5.75 27.44
C SER A 294 3.22 6.45 28.05
N LEU A 295 4.26 5.69 28.43
CA LEU A 295 5.50 6.24 28.98
C LEU A 295 6.25 7.09 27.95
N LYS A 296 6.40 6.59 26.71
CA LYS A 296 7.02 7.34 25.61
C LYS A 296 6.27 8.64 25.33
N ARG A 297 4.94 8.59 25.26
CA ARG A 297 4.09 9.74 24.99
C ARG A 297 4.26 10.85 26.02
N ARG A 298 4.25 10.54 27.32
CA ARG A 298 4.44 11.54 28.40
C ARG A 298 5.71 12.36 28.20
N VAL A 299 6.80 11.72 27.76
CA VAL A 299 8.07 12.41 27.50
C VAL A 299 8.03 13.14 26.17
N MET A 300 7.55 12.50 25.10
CA MET A 300 7.47 13.12 23.77
C MET A 300 6.55 14.34 23.72
N GLU A 301 5.51 14.43 24.54
CA GLU A 301 4.67 15.63 24.67
C GLU A 301 5.44 16.82 25.28
N GLU A 302 6.28 16.58 26.28
CA GLU A 302 7.18 17.61 26.84
C GLU A 302 8.22 18.06 25.82
N LEU A 303 8.80 17.11 25.08
CA LEU A 303 9.76 17.42 24.02
C LEU A 303 9.11 18.20 22.88
N CYS A 304 7.90 17.81 22.47
CA CYS A 304 7.10 18.53 21.50
C CYS A 304 6.82 19.96 21.98
N ARG A 305 6.39 20.15 23.24
CA ARG A 305 6.17 21.51 23.78
C ARG A 305 7.46 22.34 23.74
N SER A 306 8.58 21.73 24.15
CA SER A 306 9.90 22.39 24.16
C SER A 306 10.39 22.80 22.78
N LEU A 307 10.08 22.05 21.73
CA LEU A 307 10.47 22.39 20.35
C LEU A 307 9.84 23.71 19.89
N PHE A 308 8.61 24.00 20.34
CA PHE A 308 7.83 25.16 19.88
C PHE A 308 7.95 26.37 20.79
N THR A 309 8.57 26.25 21.98
CA THR A 309 8.79 27.38 22.89
C THR A 309 10.05 28.19 22.55
N SER A 310 10.95 27.64 21.72
CA SER A 310 12.20 28.30 21.33
C SER A 310 12.35 28.29 19.81
N ASP A 311 12.55 29.45 19.20
CA ASP A 311 12.88 29.51 17.77
C ASP A 311 14.32 29.04 17.57
N ASN A 312 14.47 27.80 17.08
CA ASN A 312 15.75 27.13 16.93
C ASN A 312 15.83 26.40 15.58
N ALA A 313 17.03 25.93 15.22
CA ALA A 313 17.25 25.23 13.96
C ALA A 313 16.36 23.98 13.80
N ARG A 314 16.06 23.28 14.91
CA ARG A 314 15.21 22.09 14.94
C ARG A 314 13.76 22.42 14.55
N LEU A 315 13.21 23.54 15.02
CA LEU A 315 11.88 23.97 14.62
C LEU A 315 11.81 24.29 13.11
N GLY A 316 12.89 24.84 12.55
CA GLY A 316 13.03 25.03 11.10
C GLY A 316 13.10 23.71 10.31
N GLU A 317 13.83 22.72 10.81
CA GLU A 317 13.86 21.35 10.25
C GLU A 317 12.49 20.68 10.28
N PHE A 318 11.80 20.74 11.42
CA PHE A 318 10.43 20.23 11.57
C PHE A 318 9.48 20.88 10.56
N ARG A 319 9.46 22.22 10.48
CA ARG A 319 8.59 22.95 9.53
C ARG A 319 8.86 22.57 8.08
N ARG A 320 10.13 22.39 7.71
CA ARG A 320 10.53 21.93 6.39
C ARG A 320 10.05 20.50 6.12
N PHE A 321 10.25 19.59 7.08
CA PHE A 321 9.77 18.22 6.97
C PHE A 321 8.25 18.16 6.71
N ILE A 322 7.45 18.92 7.46
CA ILE A 322 5.99 18.96 7.27
C ILE A 322 5.61 19.53 5.90
N LYS A 323 6.31 20.59 5.44
CA LYS A 323 6.08 21.16 4.09
C LYS A 323 6.40 20.16 2.97
N GLU A 324 7.45 19.36 3.13
CA GLU A 324 7.86 18.33 2.18
C GLU A 324 6.98 17.07 2.26
N ASN A 325 6.31 16.85 3.39
CA ASN A 325 5.49 15.66 3.67
C ASN A 325 4.06 16.03 4.12
N PRO A 326 3.24 16.67 3.25
CA PRO A 326 1.89 17.12 3.62
C PRO A 326 0.94 16.00 4.03
N LEU A 327 1.24 14.75 3.69
CA LEU A 327 0.55 13.56 4.18
C LEU A 327 0.58 13.48 5.72
N VAL A 328 1.72 13.81 6.34
CA VAL A 328 1.91 13.73 7.81
C VAL A 328 0.92 14.63 8.53
N GLU A 329 0.65 15.81 7.97
CA GLU A 329 -0.30 16.76 8.52
C GLU A 329 -1.74 16.21 8.55
N ARG A 330 -2.15 15.52 7.48
CA ARG A 330 -3.46 14.85 7.38
C ARG A 330 -3.54 13.62 8.28
N TYR A 331 -2.48 12.80 8.32
CA TYR A 331 -2.39 11.65 9.21
C TYR A 331 -2.47 12.07 10.68
N ALA A 332 -1.76 13.13 11.06
CA ALA A 332 -1.78 13.66 12.41
C ALA A 332 -3.17 14.19 12.80
N ALA A 333 -3.89 14.84 11.88
CA ALA A 333 -5.27 15.24 12.11
C ALA A 333 -6.19 14.02 12.30
N PHE A 334 -6.04 12.97 11.47
CA PHE A 334 -6.77 11.71 11.62
C PHE A 334 -6.52 11.06 12.99
N ARG A 335 -5.26 10.97 13.42
CA ARG A 335 -4.90 10.41 14.74
C ARG A 335 -5.45 11.25 15.89
N ALA A 336 -5.40 12.57 15.80
CA ALA A 336 -5.94 13.46 16.83
C ALA A 336 -7.48 13.38 16.91
N VAL A 337 -8.17 13.19 15.79
CA VAL A 337 -9.62 12.94 15.76
C VAL A 337 -9.97 11.59 16.40
N MET A 338 -9.22 10.54 16.06
CA MET A 338 -9.36 9.22 16.67
C MET A 338 -9.23 9.30 18.19
N GLU A 339 -8.18 9.98 18.66
CA GLU A 339 -7.91 10.14 20.08
C GLU A 339 -9.03 10.89 20.81
N LYS A 340 -9.55 11.98 20.22
CA LYS A 340 -10.68 12.72 20.82
C LYS A 340 -11.97 11.89 20.89
N ARG A 341 -12.19 11.00 19.91
CA ARG A 341 -13.46 10.28 19.77
C ARG A 341 -13.44 8.85 20.33
N HIS A 342 -12.25 8.27 20.56
CA HIS A 342 -12.05 6.88 20.99
C HIS A 342 -12.85 5.86 20.17
N THR A 343 -12.98 6.09 18.86
CA THR A 343 -13.68 5.18 17.96
C THR A 343 -13.10 5.22 16.54
N ALA A 344 -13.28 4.11 15.84
CA ALA A 344 -12.93 3.94 14.44
C ALA A 344 -13.67 4.92 13.53
N TRP A 345 -13.05 5.31 12.41
CA TRP A 345 -13.58 6.36 11.54
C TRP A 345 -14.94 6.02 10.91
N GLN A 346 -15.27 4.74 10.79
CA GLN A 346 -16.57 4.25 10.32
C GLN A 346 -17.73 4.74 11.20
N GLN A 347 -17.46 5.03 12.48
CA GLN A 347 -18.44 5.52 13.44
C GLN A 347 -18.46 7.05 13.55
N TRP A 348 -17.59 7.77 12.83
CA TRP A 348 -17.56 9.23 12.91
C TRP A 348 -18.78 9.87 12.24
N PRO A 349 -19.25 11.02 12.75
CA PRO A 349 -20.30 11.78 12.09
C PRO A 349 -19.81 12.34 10.75
N GLN A 350 -20.75 12.67 9.86
CA GLN A 350 -20.41 13.45 8.67
C GLN A 350 -20.06 14.89 9.08
N PRO A 351 -19.09 15.55 8.41
CA PRO A 351 -18.39 15.13 7.20
C PRO A 351 -17.05 14.39 7.42
N LEU A 352 -16.69 14.08 8.68
CA LEU A 352 -15.40 13.45 9.03
C LEU A 352 -15.23 12.07 8.46
N ARG A 353 -16.32 11.29 8.51
CA ARG A 353 -16.37 9.99 7.87
C ARG A 353 -16.11 10.10 6.38
N ASP A 354 -16.39 11.21 5.70
CA ASP A 354 -16.11 11.39 4.27
C ASP A 354 -14.76 12.06 3.97
N GLY A 355 -13.80 11.96 4.89
CA GLY A 355 -12.43 12.45 4.65
C GLY A 355 -12.23 13.93 4.95
N LYS A 356 -13.23 14.63 5.49
CA LYS A 356 -13.18 16.08 5.73
C LYS A 356 -13.03 16.37 7.22
N ILE A 357 -11.81 16.66 7.63
CA ILE A 357 -11.47 17.10 9.00
C ILE A 357 -11.26 18.61 9.02
N SER A 358 -11.82 19.29 10.01
CA SER A 358 -11.56 20.71 10.32
C SER A 358 -10.75 20.86 11.62
N ASP A 359 -10.17 22.04 11.84
CA ASP A 359 -9.38 22.32 13.05
C ASP A 359 -10.20 22.27 14.35
N ASN A 360 -11.54 22.33 14.28
CA ASN A 360 -12.42 22.19 15.44
C ASN A 360 -12.65 20.73 15.86
N ASP A 361 -12.24 19.76 15.03
CA ASP A 361 -12.52 18.35 15.22
C ASP A 361 -11.54 17.64 16.15
N PHE A 362 -10.45 18.29 16.54
CA PHE A 362 -9.39 17.76 17.40
C PHE A 362 -8.77 18.85 18.28
N ASP A 363 -7.93 18.48 19.23
CA ASP A 363 -7.07 19.42 19.96
C ASP A 363 -5.79 19.70 19.17
N GLY A 364 -5.44 20.98 19.00
CA GLY A 364 -4.31 21.41 18.17
C GLY A 364 -2.97 20.87 18.68
N ASN A 365 -2.78 20.77 20.00
CA ASN A 365 -1.55 20.22 20.58
C ASN A 365 -1.42 18.73 20.30
N THR A 366 -2.54 18.00 20.33
CA THR A 366 -2.60 16.56 20.01
C THR A 366 -2.19 16.31 18.56
N ARG A 367 -2.72 17.08 17.61
CA ARG A 367 -2.27 17.00 16.21
C ARG A 367 -0.79 17.35 16.08
N GLN A 368 -0.33 18.38 16.76
CA GLN A 368 1.07 18.78 16.75
C GLN A 368 2.01 17.68 17.27
N TYR A 369 1.60 16.99 18.34
CA TYR A 369 2.29 15.81 18.85
C TYR A 369 2.40 14.71 17.80
N HIS A 370 1.30 14.35 17.11
CA HIS A 370 1.34 13.30 16.09
C HIS A 370 2.23 13.68 14.89
N MET A 371 2.27 14.96 14.50
CA MET A 371 3.22 15.45 13.49
C MET A 371 4.67 15.33 13.97
N TYR A 372 4.95 15.70 15.22
CA TYR A 372 6.27 15.61 15.82
C TYR A 372 6.73 14.14 15.93
N ALA A 373 5.86 13.23 16.35
CA ALA A 373 6.17 11.80 16.45
C ALA A 373 6.54 11.20 15.09
N GLN A 374 5.80 11.52 14.02
CA GLN A 374 6.14 11.05 12.68
C GLN A 374 7.46 11.64 12.16
N TRP A 375 7.76 12.90 12.50
CA TRP A 375 9.06 13.49 12.19
C TRP A 375 10.21 12.74 12.90
N LEU A 376 10.09 12.50 14.21
CA LEU A 376 11.09 11.74 14.97
C LEU A 376 11.27 10.32 14.44
N ALA A 377 10.18 9.60 14.15
CA ALA A 377 10.24 8.26 13.58
C ALA A 377 10.97 8.27 12.23
N HIS A 378 10.64 9.23 11.35
CA HIS A 378 11.33 9.40 10.07
C HIS A 378 12.82 9.69 10.25
N GLU A 379 13.20 10.59 11.17
CA GLU A 379 14.62 10.89 11.44
C GLU A 379 15.39 9.65 11.88
N GLN A 380 14.81 8.85 12.79
CA GLN A 380 15.47 7.65 13.30
C GLN A 380 15.53 6.51 12.29
N VAL A 381 14.50 6.31 11.46
CA VAL A 381 14.54 5.33 10.35
C VAL A 381 15.59 5.73 9.31
N ARG A 382 15.68 7.02 8.96
CA ARG A 382 16.73 7.53 8.07
C ARG A 382 18.11 7.28 8.67
N ALA A 383 18.32 7.63 9.93
CA ALA A 383 19.61 7.42 10.62
C ALA A 383 19.99 5.94 10.69
N LEU A 384 19.02 5.05 10.94
CA LEU A 384 19.22 3.60 10.91
C LEU A 384 19.71 3.13 9.53
N SER A 385 19.04 3.56 8.46
CA SER A 385 19.40 3.20 7.09
C SER A 385 20.79 3.72 6.69
N GLU A 386 21.10 4.99 7.02
CA GLU A 386 22.40 5.59 6.78
C GLU A 386 23.52 4.88 7.55
N ARG A 387 23.31 4.56 8.83
CA ARG A 387 24.24 3.78 9.67
C ARG A 387 24.48 2.40 9.05
N SER A 388 23.42 1.70 8.64
CA SER A 388 23.53 0.36 8.07
C SER A 388 24.36 0.34 6.77
N ARG A 389 24.06 1.28 5.87
CA ARG A 389 24.78 1.43 4.59
C ARG A 389 26.25 1.78 4.82
N ALA A 390 26.55 2.63 5.79
CA ALA A 390 27.93 2.96 6.15
C ALA A 390 28.71 1.76 6.71
N SER A 391 28.04 0.87 7.45
CA SER A 391 28.60 -0.36 8.00
C SER A 391 28.61 -1.54 7.01
N GLY A 392 27.99 -1.40 5.83
CA GLY A 392 27.89 -2.48 4.84
C GLY A 392 26.89 -3.59 5.19
N VAL A 393 25.98 -3.35 6.15
CA VAL A 393 24.86 -4.24 6.45
C VAL A 393 23.65 -3.81 5.63
N GLN A 394 22.96 -4.79 5.05
CA GLN A 394 21.72 -4.56 4.33
C GLN A 394 20.54 -4.57 5.30
N MET A 395 19.70 -3.54 5.21
CA MET A 395 18.43 -3.48 5.92
C MET A 395 17.35 -4.18 5.11
N TYR A 396 16.75 -5.20 5.72
CA TYR A 396 15.64 -5.97 5.16
C TYR A 396 14.34 -5.55 5.85
N PHE A 397 13.50 -4.83 5.12
CA PHE A 397 12.17 -4.45 5.60
C PHE A 397 11.12 -5.43 5.09
N ASP A 398 10.00 -5.47 5.79
CA ASP A 398 8.88 -6.34 5.50
C ASP A 398 7.62 -5.50 5.23
N LEU A 399 6.95 -5.78 4.11
CA LEU A 399 5.78 -5.06 3.63
C LEU A 399 4.55 -5.96 3.74
N PRO A 400 3.61 -5.66 4.66
CA PRO A 400 2.39 -6.43 4.79
C PRO A 400 1.46 -6.20 3.59
N LEU A 401 0.68 -7.24 3.26
CA LEU A 401 -0.26 -7.24 2.15
C LEU A 401 -1.35 -6.17 2.29
N GLY A 402 -1.82 -5.93 3.52
CA GLY A 402 -2.98 -5.10 3.84
C GLY A 402 -2.74 -4.00 4.87
N VAL A 403 -3.84 -3.34 5.23
CA VAL A 403 -3.93 -2.29 6.27
C VAL A 403 -5.19 -2.52 7.08
N HIS A 404 -5.20 -2.15 8.35
CA HIS A 404 -6.39 -2.29 9.18
C HIS A 404 -7.60 -1.56 8.56
N ALA A 405 -8.80 -2.13 8.64
CA ALA A 405 -10.01 -1.55 8.05
C ALA A 405 -10.33 -0.13 8.58
N ALA A 406 -10.06 0.11 9.87
CA ALA A 406 -10.14 1.43 10.50
C ALA A 406 -8.90 2.32 10.29
N GLY A 407 -7.94 1.88 9.46
CA GLY A 407 -6.69 2.58 9.20
C GLY A 407 -6.87 3.88 8.41
N TYR A 408 -5.83 4.73 8.49
CA TYR A 408 -5.75 5.99 7.76
C TYR A 408 -5.82 5.78 6.25
N ASP A 409 -5.16 4.75 5.74
CA ASP A 409 -5.12 4.47 4.30
C ASP A 409 -6.52 4.18 3.75
N VAL A 410 -7.31 3.36 4.45
CA VAL A 410 -8.70 3.05 4.06
C VAL A 410 -9.59 4.28 4.22
N TRP A 411 -9.36 5.11 5.23
CA TRP A 411 -10.12 6.35 5.42
C TRP A 411 -9.87 7.36 4.31
N GLN A 412 -8.61 7.61 3.96
CA GLN A 412 -8.14 8.62 3.01
C GLN A 412 -8.32 8.19 1.56
N GLU A 413 -8.08 6.91 1.26
CA GLU A 413 -8.07 6.34 -0.09
C GLU A 413 -9.26 5.38 -0.30
N ARG A 414 -10.38 5.63 0.41
CA ARG A 414 -11.53 4.70 0.50
C ARG A 414 -11.98 4.12 -0.83
N ASP A 415 -12.00 4.95 -1.86
CA ASP A 415 -12.49 4.54 -3.18
C ASP A 415 -11.72 3.34 -3.73
N ILE A 416 -10.41 3.23 -3.49
CA ILE A 416 -9.58 2.14 -4.03
C ILE A 416 -9.59 0.87 -3.17
N PHE A 417 -10.28 0.84 -2.03
CA PHE A 417 -10.46 -0.35 -1.21
C PHE A 417 -11.86 -0.94 -1.41
N ALA A 418 -11.97 -2.27 -1.42
CA ALA A 418 -13.25 -2.97 -1.43
C ALA A 418 -13.69 -3.24 0.02
N THR A 419 -14.41 -2.29 0.62
CA THR A 419 -14.81 -2.35 2.05
C THR A 419 -15.87 -3.39 2.38
N GLU A 420 -16.56 -3.92 1.36
CA GLU A 420 -17.61 -4.96 1.48
C GLU A 420 -17.02 -6.39 1.41
N ALA A 421 -15.69 -6.52 1.44
CA ALA A 421 -14.99 -7.80 1.48
C ALA A 421 -13.74 -7.68 2.35
N THR A 422 -13.28 -8.79 2.89
CA THR A 422 -11.97 -8.90 3.53
C THR A 422 -11.07 -9.84 2.75
N ALA A 423 -9.76 -9.68 2.91
CA ALA A 423 -8.79 -10.63 2.40
C ALA A 423 -8.62 -11.80 3.37
N GLY A 424 -8.26 -12.96 2.82
CA GLY A 424 -8.01 -14.15 3.63
C GLY A 424 -7.30 -15.24 2.85
N ALA A 425 -7.44 -16.47 3.34
CA ALA A 425 -6.97 -17.68 2.68
C ALA A 425 -8.06 -18.77 2.70
N PRO A 426 -8.14 -19.59 1.64
CA PRO A 426 -9.04 -20.74 1.63
C PRO A 426 -8.61 -21.76 2.71
N PRO A 427 -9.48 -22.72 3.06
CA PRO A 427 -9.14 -23.79 4.00
C PRO A 427 -7.89 -24.56 3.58
N ASP A 428 -7.03 -24.83 4.56
CA ASP A 428 -5.82 -25.64 4.39
C ASP A 428 -5.73 -26.76 5.45
N ALA A 429 -4.61 -27.48 5.48
CA ALA A 429 -4.41 -28.62 6.38
C ALA A 429 -4.28 -28.23 7.86
N VAL A 430 -3.87 -27.00 8.15
CA VAL A 430 -3.69 -26.43 9.50
C VAL A 430 -4.93 -25.61 9.89
N PHE A 431 -5.39 -24.75 9.00
CA PHE A 431 -6.56 -23.88 9.16
C PHE A 431 -7.73 -24.42 8.34
N THR A 432 -8.37 -25.46 8.86
CA THR A 432 -9.45 -26.18 8.16
C THR A 432 -10.72 -25.34 7.91
N GLY A 433 -10.87 -24.21 8.60
CA GLY A 433 -11.95 -23.25 8.40
C GLY A 433 -11.63 -22.14 7.39
N GLY A 434 -10.41 -22.10 6.85
CA GLY A 434 -9.87 -20.94 6.17
C GLY A 434 -9.42 -19.86 7.17
N GLN A 435 -8.93 -18.75 6.64
CA GLN A 435 -8.45 -17.63 7.42
C GLN A 435 -9.08 -16.34 6.91
N ASN A 436 -9.54 -15.50 7.83
CA ASN A 436 -9.90 -14.12 7.55
C ASN A 436 -8.82 -13.23 8.16
N TRP A 437 -8.25 -12.33 7.37
CA TRP A 437 -7.18 -11.42 7.80
C TRP A 437 -7.71 -10.00 8.09
N ASP A 438 -9.03 -9.80 8.02
CA ASP A 438 -9.76 -8.61 8.50
C ASP A 438 -9.35 -7.26 7.89
N PHE A 439 -8.60 -7.26 6.78
CA PHE A 439 -8.34 -6.06 5.99
C PHE A 439 -9.12 -6.02 4.68
N PRO A 440 -9.59 -4.84 4.24
CA PRO A 440 -10.22 -4.69 2.94
C PRO A 440 -9.16 -4.79 1.83
N PRO A 441 -9.37 -5.62 0.80
CA PRO A 441 -8.45 -5.73 -0.30
C PRO A 441 -8.51 -4.49 -1.20
N LEU A 442 -7.43 -4.21 -1.92
CA LEU A 442 -7.42 -3.18 -2.96
C LEU A 442 -8.33 -3.59 -4.12
N HIS A 443 -9.14 -2.67 -4.62
CA HIS A 443 -10.02 -2.90 -5.76
C HIS A 443 -9.21 -2.92 -7.07
N PRO A 444 -9.18 -4.03 -7.83
CA PRO A 444 -8.24 -4.25 -8.93
C PRO A 444 -8.36 -3.24 -10.08
N GLU A 445 -9.57 -2.76 -10.41
CA GLU A 445 -9.75 -1.73 -11.44
C GLU A 445 -9.55 -0.29 -10.92
N LYS A 446 -9.94 0.02 -9.68
CA LYS A 446 -9.86 1.40 -9.18
C LYS A 446 -8.43 1.83 -8.88
N ILE A 447 -7.56 0.92 -8.45
CA ILE A 447 -6.11 1.21 -8.34
C ILE A 447 -5.49 1.55 -9.71
N ARG A 448 -5.97 0.94 -10.80
CA ARG A 448 -5.52 1.25 -12.17
C ARG A 448 -5.98 2.62 -12.62
N VAL A 449 -7.24 2.96 -12.36
CA VAL A 449 -7.80 4.29 -12.65
C VAL A 449 -7.07 5.38 -11.84
N GLN A 450 -6.63 5.08 -10.62
CA GLN A 450 -5.78 5.96 -9.82
C GLN A 450 -4.32 6.04 -10.34
N GLY A 451 -3.96 5.31 -11.40
CA GLY A 451 -2.60 5.22 -11.90
C GLY A 451 -1.64 4.58 -10.88
N TYR A 452 -2.14 3.67 -10.04
CA TYR A 452 -1.39 2.99 -8.99
C TYR A 452 -0.69 3.90 -7.97
N ARG A 453 -1.07 5.19 -7.87
CA ARG A 453 -0.43 6.17 -6.96
C ARG A 453 -0.19 5.60 -5.55
N TYR A 454 -1.24 5.11 -4.90
CA TYR A 454 -1.12 4.56 -3.54
C TYR A 454 -0.13 3.38 -3.44
N VAL A 455 -0.11 2.50 -4.45
CA VAL A 455 0.83 1.36 -4.52
C VAL A 455 2.28 1.84 -4.66
N ILE A 456 2.50 2.79 -5.56
CA ILE A 456 3.82 3.38 -5.79
C ILE A 456 4.30 4.11 -4.53
N ASP A 457 3.42 4.85 -3.87
CA ASP A 457 3.74 5.65 -2.69
C ASP A 457 4.19 4.78 -1.51
N TYR A 458 3.48 3.67 -1.19
CA TYR A 458 3.91 2.81 -0.08
C TYR A 458 5.19 2.02 -0.41
N LEU A 459 5.44 1.70 -1.68
CA LEU A 459 6.69 1.04 -2.10
C LEU A 459 7.85 2.00 -1.91
N ARG A 460 7.73 3.24 -2.40
CA ARG A 460 8.74 4.30 -2.23
C ARG A 460 9.00 4.61 -0.76
N HIS A 461 7.94 4.63 0.06
CA HIS A 461 8.05 4.86 1.50
C HIS A 461 9.02 3.88 2.17
N ASN A 462 8.96 2.59 1.80
CA ASN A 462 9.85 1.55 2.33
C ASN A 462 11.21 1.52 1.63
N LEU A 463 11.23 1.52 0.30
CA LEU A 463 12.44 1.32 -0.52
C LEU A 463 13.45 2.45 -0.39
N GLN A 464 13.05 3.67 0.00
CA GLN A 464 14.01 4.75 0.25
C GLN A 464 15.01 4.41 1.39
N TYR A 465 14.62 3.55 2.34
CA TYR A 465 15.44 3.18 3.51
C TYR A 465 15.83 1.70 3.54
N ALA A 466 15.10 0.84 2.83
CA ALA A 466 15.39 -0.58 2.75
C ALA A 466 16.36 -0.93 1.61
N ASP A 467 17.34 -1.78 1.88
CA ASP A 467 18.19 -2.38 0.86
C ASP A 467 17.56 -3.67 0.31
N MET A 468 16.71 -4.33 1.10
CA MET A 468 15.83 -5.41 0.68
C MET A 468 14.40 -5.19 1.18
N LEU A 469 13.40 -5.48 0.34
CA LEU A 469 12.00 -5.43 0.72
C LEU A 469 11.35 -6.79 0.49
N ARG A 470 10.84 -7.39 1.57
CA ARG A 470 9.93 -8.53 1.49
C ARG A 470 8.53 -8.06 1.16
N VAL A 471 7.93 -8.66 0.14
CA VAL A 471 6.53 -8.52 -0.19
C VAL A 471 5.81 -9.74 0.35
N ASP A 472 5.06 -9.53 1.43
CA ASP A 472 4.23 -10.56 2.05
C ASP A 472 3.15 -11.06 1.08
N HIS A 473 2.94 -12.38 1.02
CA HIS A 473 1.97 -13.02 0.15
C HIS A 473 2.07 -12.56 -1.31
N VAL A 474 3.19 -12.83 -1.98
CA VAL A 474 3.46 -12.33 -3.35
C VAL A 474 2.44 -12.82 -4.38
N MET A 475 1.74 -13.92 -4.07
CA MET A 475 0.60 -14.43 -4.83
C MET A 475 -0.51 -13.38 -5.00
N GLY A 476 -0.63 -12.43 -4.06
CA GLY A 476 -1.59 -11.32 -4.09
C GLY A 476 -1.44 -10.42 -5.32
N LEU A 477 -0.27 -10.40 -5.97
CA LEU A 477 -0.06 -9.71 -7.25
C LEU A 477 -0.86 -10.34 -8.40
N HIS A 478 -1.18 -11.63 -8.31
CA HIS A 478 -1.93 -12.37 -9.33
C HIS A 478 -3.40 -12.48 -8.98
N ARG A 479 -3.68 -12.87 -7.74
CA ARG A 479 -5.03 -13.05 -7.22
C ARG A 479 -5.02 -13.02 -5.71
N LEU A 480 -6.12 -12.57 -5.13
CA LEU A 480 -6.33 -12.59 -3.69
C LEU A 480 -7.64 -13.30 -3.37
N PHE A 481 -7.64 -14.06 -2.28
CA PHE A 481 -8.85 -14.72 -1.81
C PHE A 481 -9.66 -13.71 -0.99
N TRP A 482 -10.79 -13.31 -1.54
CA TRP A 482 -11.73 -12.38 -0.93
C TRP A 482 -12.83 -13.14 -0.21
N ILE A 483 -13.16 -12.70 0.99
CA ILE A 483 -14.28 -13.16 1.78
C ILE A 483 -15.31 -12.02 1.76
N PRO A 484 -16.37 -12.13 0.95
CA PRO A 484 -17.44 -11.13 0.95
C PRO A 484 -18.09 -11.02 2.32
N GLN A 485 -18.56 -9.83 2.67
CA GLN A 485 -19.26 -9.62 3.93
C GLN A 485 -20.46 -10.58 4.08
N GLY A 486 -20.60 -11.16 5.27
CA GLY A 486 -21.65 -12.13 5.59
C GLY A 486 -21.36 -13.57 5.16
N THR A 487 -20.19 -13.85 4.58
CA THR A 487 -19.75 -15.22 4.29
C THR A 487 -18.67 -15.70 5.25
N ASP A 488 -18.61 -17.02 5.48
CA ASP A 488 -17.56 -17.63 6.30
C ASP A 488 -16.20 -17.59 5.58
N ALA A 489 -15.10 -17.60 6.36
CA ALA A 489 -13.74 -17.56 5.82
C ALA A 489 -13.47 -18.65 4.78
N GLY A 490 -14.02 -19.85 4.96
CA GLY A 490 -13.86 -20.95 4.01
C GLY A 490 -14.64 -20.80 2.69
N GLN A 491 -15.58 -19.85 2.61
CA GLN A 491 -16.49 -19.64 1.49
C GLN A 491 -16.07 -18.46 0.58
N GLY A 492 -14.86 -17.94 0.74
CA GLY A 492 -14.36 -16.86 -0.13
C GLY A 492 -14.14 -17.27 -1.59
N VAL A 493 -13.66 -16.32 -2.38
CA VAL A 493 -13.44 -16.43 -3.83
C VAL A 493 -12.16 -15.73 -4.25
N TYR A 494 -11.47 -16.27 -5.26
CA TYR A 494 -10.32 -15.58 -5.83
C TYR A 494 -10.74 -14.47 -6.81
N VAL A 495 -10.24 -13.26 -6.56
CA VAL A 495 -10.30 -12.12 -7.48
C VAL A 495 -8.92 -11.91 -8.09
N ARG A 496 -8.83 -11.79 -9.42
CA ARG A 496 -7.54 -11.60 -10.11
C ARG A 496 -7.15 -10.12 -10.18
N TYR A 497 -5.84 -9.90 -10.15
CA TYR A 497 -5.19 -8.60 -10.32
C TYR A 497 -4.39 -8.58 -11.62
N HIS A 498 -4.00 -7.38 -12.05
CA HIS A 498 -3.18 -7.17 -13.25
C HIS A 498 -1.70 -7.33 -12.88
N ALA A 499 -1.27 -8.60 -12.80
CA ALA A 499 0.06 -8.96 -12.31
C ALA A 499 1.20 -8.27 -13.05
N ASP A 500 1.11 -8.17 -14.39
CA ASP A 500 2.14 -7.53 -15.21
C ASP A 500 2.34 -6.06 -14.83
N GLU A 501 1.25 -5.33 -14.53
CA GLU A 501 1.29 -3.93 -14.11
C GLU A 501 1.95 -3.79 -12.73
N LEU A 502 1.60 -4.68 -11.79
CA LEU A 502 2.20 -4.69 -10.45
C LEU A 502 3.69 -5.10 -10.46
N TYR A 503 4.06 -6.09 -11.28
CA TYR A 503 5.46 -6.46 -11.46
C TYR A 503 6.28 -5.35 -12.10
N ALA A 504 5.70 -4.60 -13.04
CA ALA A 504 6.37 -3.47 -13.67
C ALA A 504 6.69 -2.39 -12.64
N ILE A 505 5.74 -2.08 -11.74
CA ILE A 505 5.94 -1.14 -10.62
C ILE A 505 7.04 -1.66 -9.69
N LEU A 506 6.94 -2.91 -9.23
CA LEU A 506 7.94 -3.49 -8.32
C LEU A 506 9.35 -3.48 -8.92
N ALA A 507 9.49 -3.88 -10.18
CA ALA A 507 10.77 -3.88 -10.86
C ALA A 507 11.30 -2.46 -11.07
N LEU A 508 10.45 -1.50 -11.46
CA LEU A 508 10.84 -0.11 -11.65
C LEU A 508 11.33 0.52 -10.34
N GLU A 509 10.54 0.42 -9.26
CA GLU A 509 10.91 1.02 -7.98
C GLU A 509 12.11 0.31 -7.35
N SER A 510 12.23 -1.02 -7.49
CA SER A 510 13.43 -1.77 -7.11
C SER A 510 14.71 -1.22 -7.77
N HIS A 511 14.68 -0.96 -9.09
CA HIS A 511 15.84 -0.37 -9.79
C HIS A 511 16.12 1.07 -9.37
N ARG A 512 15.09 1.87 -9.07
CA ARG A 512 15.25 3.26 -8.63
C ARG A 512 15.93 3.38 -7.29
N HIS A 513 15.53 2.52 -6.37
CA HIS A 513 16.04 2.52 -5.00
C HIS A 513 17.28 1.62 -4.83
N ARG A 514 17.65 0.85 -5.86
CA ARG A 514 18.73 -0.15 -5.82
C ARG A 514 18.49 -1.21 -4.74
N SER A 515 17.24 -1.54 -4.51
CA SER A 515 16.82 -2.47 -3.46
C SER A 515 16.37 -3.79 -4.06
N ILE A 516 16.64 -4.88 -3.35
CA ILE A 516 16.24 -6.23 -3.75
C ILE A 516 14.79 -6.47 -3.32
N ILE A 517 14.02 -7.16 -4.16
CA ILE A 517 12.66 -7.59 -3.83
C ILE A 517 12.68 -9.08 -3.52
N VAL A 518 12.13 -9.46 -2.37
CA VAL A 518 11.93 -10.85 -1.95
C VAL A 518 10.42 -11.10 -1.86
N GLY A 519 9.90 -12.08 -2.59
CA GLY A 519 8.51 -12.50 -2.45
C GLY A 519 8.40 -13.70 -1.52
N GLU A 520 7.48 -13.64 -0.56
CA GLU A 520 7.04 -14.84 0.17
C GLU A 520 5.97 -15.62 -0.59
#